data_AF-A0AA38YAE8-F1
#
_entry.id   AF-A0AA38YAE8-F1
#
_cell.length_a   1.000
_cell.length_b   1.000
_cell.length_c   1.000
_cell.angle_alpha   90.00
_cell.angle_beta   90.00
_cell.angle_gamma   90.00
#
_symmetry.space_group_name_H-M   'P 1'
#
loop_
_entity.id
_entity.type
_entity.pdbx_description
1 polymer ?
#
loop_
_entity_poly.entity_id
_entity_poly.type
_entity_poly.pdbx_seq_one_letter_code
_entity_poly.pdbx_strand_id
1 'polypeptide(L)'
;MPPTSRGGLLVLRFISRASSTSTICARTAHTRTLPPLPSSPPTKGNPQIKVPSRPHPESRPSNTNSSILQILRSPTSRRLLWYFFFVVPPVAFFISQFPLRIATVRGPSMQPYLNPTCSPDLPEPANDRILLQKVTFPGRPSIVFRNPPFHLHRGQIIVFYAPHDPTKWAIKRVVAVPGDRVTPRPGYPGGDDPVVVPYNHIWVEGDADGRDKTVDSNWYGPISQNLVLGVAKAAWAPWTWPWQWHGLGSWADHDYPAKRQGRVEQDVVGEAKVDPDQVRMGQAFADGTAARELIALQAKREFLPSMMADRKKLDKLRTIYAYAKSELEHNNPGSVDVAQALVNELETAFTRVSLQQDGSELPPIPSAVQEEESKRKQLDRYLDKQREKGAITASHGTLSTA
;
A
#
# COMPACT_ATOMS: atom_id res chain seq x y z
N MET A 1 1.98 61.31 4.45
CA MET A 1 2.40 61.02 3.07
C MET A 1 2.67 59.53 2.95
N PRO A 2 1.92 58.77 2.14
CA PRO A 2 2.28 57.39 1.81
C PRO A 2 3.04 57.34 0.47
N PRO A 3 4.00 56.41 0.28
CA PRO A 3 4.44 56.06 -1.06
C PRO A 3 3.54 54.96 -1.63
N THR A 4 3.07 55.25 -2.84
CA THR A 4 2.37 54.40 -3.78
C THR A 4 3.24 53.25 -4.30
N SER A 5 2.68 52.05 -4.40
CA SER A 5 3.21 50.99 -5.26
C SER A 5 2.06 50.29 -5.97
N ARG A 6 2.02 50.49 -7.29
CA ARG A 6 1.11 49.85 -8.25
C ARG A 6 1.68 48.48 -8.62
N GLY A 7 0.89 47.42 -8.48
CA GLY A 7 1.17 46.10 -9.05
C GLY A 7 -0.12 45.52 -9.62
N GLY A 8 -0.14 45.27 -10.93
CA GLY A 8 -1.33 45.05 -11.74
C GLY A 8 -2.10 43.77 -11.45
N LEU A 9 -3.43 43.90 -11.41
CA LEU A 9 -4.39 42.81 -11.33
C LEU A 9 -4.63 42.25 -12.75
N LEU A 10 -4.06 41.09 -13.07
CA LEU A 10 -4.30 40.41 -14.34
C LEU A 10 -5.55 39.53 -14.20
N VAL A 11 -6.71 40.11 -14.54
CA VAL A 11 -8.01 39.43 -14.55
C VAL A 11 -8.09 38.53 -15.80
N LEU A 12 -7.87 37.23 -15.63
CA LEU A 12 -8.16 36.24 -16.67
C LEU A 12 -9.68 35.98 -16.72
N ARG A 13 -10.37 36.66 -17.64
CA ARG A 13 -11.75 36.33 -18.03
C ARG A 13 -11.73 35.06 -18.88
N PHE A 14 -12.15 33.93 -18.31
CA PHE A 14 -12.50 32.74 -19.09
C PHE A 14 -13.88 32.90 -19.71
N ILE A 15 -13.92 32.98 -21.04
CA ILE A 15 -15.13 32.94 -21.84
C ILE A 15 -15.63 31.49 -21.83
N SER A 16 -16.75 31.22 -21.15
CA SER A 16 -17.44 29.93 -21.20
C SER A 16 -18.20 29.82 -22.52
N ARG A 17 -17.83 28.86 -23.37
CA ARG A 17 -18.61 28.48 -24.55
C ARG A 17 -19.64 27.43 -24.11
N ALA A 18 -20.90 27.84 -24.02
CA ALA A 18 -22.03 26.93 -23.78
C ALA A 18 -22.30 26.12 -25.06
N SER A 19 -22.34 24.80 -24.96
CA SER A 19 -22.88 23.92 -26.00
C SER A 19 -24.12 23.24 -25.44
N SER A 20 -25.29 23.70 -25.88
CA SER A 20 -26.58 23.06 -25.64
C SER A 20 -26.60 21.66 -26.23
N THR A 21 -26.94 20.67 -25.44
CA THR A 21 -27.47 19.39 -25.90
C THR A 21 -28.91 19.29 -25.44
N SER A 22 -29.80 19.17 -26.42
CA SER A 22 -31.25 19.11 -26.27
C SER A 22 -31.70 17.74 -25.77
N THR A 23 -32.50 17.75 -24.71
CA THR A 23 -33.26 16.62 -24.18
C THR A 23 -34.41 16.29 -25.12
N ILE A 24 -34.42 15.09 -25.72
CA ILE A 24 -35.62 14.53 -26.35
C ILE A 24 -36.23 13.53 -25.36
N CYS A 25 -37.33 13.96 -24.74
CA CYS A 25 -38.15 13.16 -23.84
C CYS A 25 -39.23 12.46 -24.68
N ALA A 26 -39.08 11.15 -24.93
CA ALA A 26 -40.11 10.35 -25.57
C ALA A 26 -41.08 9.83 -24.50
N ARG A 27 -42.34 10.27 -24.62
CA ARG A 27 -43.49 9.94 -23.79
C ARG A 27 -44.22 8.77 -24.47
N THR A 28 -44.25 7.59 -23.85
CA THR A 28 -45.00 6.44 -24.37
C THR A 28 -46.16 6.12 -23.42
N ALA A 29 -47.37 6.16 -23.98
CA ALA A 29 -48.62 5.98 -23.27
C ALA A 29 -48.85 4.53 -22.86
N HIS A 30 -49.39 4.34 -21.65
CA HIS A 30 -49.90 3.07 -21.16
C HIS A 30 -51.33 2.85 -21.65
N THR A 31 -51.54 1.85 -22.51
CA THR A 31 -52.87 1.30 -22.82
C THR A 31 -53.13 0.10 -21.91
N ARG A 32 -54.17 0.21 -21.09
CA ARG A 32 -54.72 -0.84 -20.21
C ARG A 32 -55.78 -1.63 -21.00
N THR A 33 -55.64 -2.94 -21.09
CA THR A 33 -56.72 -3.82 -21.56
C THR A 33 -56.81 -5.05 -20.65
N LEU A 34 -58.00 -5.32 -20.11
CA LEU A 34 -58.37 -6.53 -19.37
C LEU A 34 -59.39 -7.36 -20.19
N PRO A 35 -59.58 -8.67 -19.89
CA PRO A 35 -60.06 -9.70 -20.82
C PRO A 35 -61.46 -10.29 -20.42
N PRO A 36 -61.85 -11.55 -20.72
CA PRO A 36 -62.06 -12.31 -21.98
C PRO A 36 -63.49 -12.97 -22.07
N LEU A 37 -63.75 -13.82 -23.09
CA LEU A 37 -64.65 -15.04 -23.19
C LEU A 37 -65.47 -15.11 -24.53
N PRO A 38 -66.04 -16.26 -24.98
CA PRO A 38 -65.49 -17.62 -25.12
C PRO A 38 -65.87 -18.42 -26.43
N SER A 39 -65.07 -19.45 -26.73
CA SER A 39 -65.27 -20.79 -27.38
C SER A 39 -66.34 -21.16 -28.45
N SER A 40 -65.86 -21.91 -29.47
CA SER A 40 -66.32 -23.22 -30.06
C SER A 40 -66.57 -23.22 -31.60
N PRO A 41 -66.64 -24.37 -32.32
CA PRO A 41 -65.90 -25.66 -32.31
C PRO A 41 -65.33 -26.05 -33.73
N PRO A 42 -64.78 -27.28 -33.97
CA PRO A 42 -63.82 -27.55 -35.06
C PRO A 42 -64.38 -28.36 -36.25
N THR A 43 -63.67 -28.34 -37.38
CA THR A 43 -63.88 -29.33 -38.46
C THR A 43 -62.56 -29.81 -39.07
N LYS A 44 -62.41 -31.14 -39.13
CA LYS A 44 -61.31 -31.91 -39.72
C LYS A 44 -61.51 -32.09 -41.24
N GLY A 45 -60.40 -32.17 -41.99
CA GLY A 45 -60.38 -32.68 -43.38
C GLY A 45 -58.99 -32.58 -44.02
N ASN A 46 -58.27 -33.71 -44.08
CA ASN A 46 -56.94 -33.95 -44.66
C ASN A 46 -57.03 -34.14 -46.21
N PRO A 47 -55.99 -34.52 -47.01
CA PRO A 47 -54.53 -34.31 -46.98
C PRO A 47 -53.90 -33.80 -48.33
N GLN A 48 -52.65 -33.34 -48.23
CA GLN A 48 -51.50 -33.44 -49.16
C GLN A 48 -51.62 -33.19 -50.68
N ILE A 49 -50.84 -32.20 -51.16
CA ILE A 49 -49.99 -32.36 -52.35
C ILE A 49 -48.60 -31.78 -52.03
N LYS A 50 -47.59 -32.64 -52.10
CA LYS A 50 -46.17 -32.34 -51.92
C LYS A 50 -45.57 -32.09 -53.31
N VAL A 51 -45.11 -30.87 -53.60
CA VAL A 51 -44.36 -30.56 -54.84
C VAL A 51 -42.93 -30.14 -54.47
N PRO A 52 -41.88 -30.59 -55.19
CA PRO A 52 -40.50 -30.52 -54.73
C PRO A 52 -39.83 -29.17 -54.99
N SER A 53 -38.84 -28.92 -54.15
CA SER A 53 -37.93 -27.78 -54.00
C SER A 53 -37.10 -27.39 -55.24
N ARG A 54 -36.89 -26.07 -55.39
CA ARG A 54 -35.87 -25.45 -56.25
C ARG A 54 -34.75 -24.86 -55.35
N PRO A 55 -33.45 -25.04 -55.65
CA PRO A 55 -32.39 -24.60 -54.75
C PRO A 55 -32.09 -23.09 -54.86
N HIS A 56 -31.86 -22.45 -53.70
CA HIS A 56 -31.35 -21.08 -53.58
C HIS A 56 -29.83 -21.03 -53.86
N PRO A 57 -29.29 -19.96 -54.48
CA PRO A 57 -27.86 -19.80 -54.65
C PRO A 57 -27.17 -19.32 -53.36
N GLU A 58 -26.00 -19.90 -53.15
CA GLU A 58 -25.07 -19.75 -52.03
C GLU A 58 -24.48 -18.33 -51.93
N SER A 59 -24.61 -17.67 -50.77
CA SER A 59 -24.00 -16.38 -50.48
C SER A 59 -22.62 -16.55 -49.83
N ARG A 60 -21.59 -15.97 -50.46
CA ARG A 60 -20.22 -15.91 -49.90
C ARG A 60 -20.16 -14.98 -48.67
N PRO A 61 -19.43 -15.33 -47.60
CA PRO A 61 -19.22 -14.43 -46.48
C PRO A 61 -18.28 -13.28 -46.87
N SER A 62 -18.71 -12.03 -46.62
CA SER A 62 -17.91 -10.84 -46.78
C SER A 62 -16.88 -10.72 -45.64
N ASN A 63 -15.61 -10.61 -45.99
CA ASN A 63 -14.50 -10.37 -45.06
C ASN A 63 -14.61 -8.97 -44.43
N THR A 64 -15.14 -8.89 -43.20
CA THR A 64 -15.22 -7.65 -42.40
C THR A 64 -13.96 -7.34 -41.59
N ASN A 65 -12.88 -8.11 -41.77
CA ASN A 65 -11.68 -8.02 -40.94
C ASN A 65 -10.72 -6.86 -41.32
N SER A 66 -11.04 -6.03 -42.32
CA SER A 66 -10.14 -4.98 -42.81
C SER A 66 -10.32 -3.61 -42.13
N SER A 67 -11.37 -3.40 -41.34
CA SER A 67 -11.70 -2.09 -40.76
C SER A 67 -10.80 -1.68 -39.58
N ILE A 68 -10.31 -2.66 -38.79
CA ILE A 68 -9.49 -2.39 -37.60
C ILE A 68 -8.07 -1.94 -38.00
N LEU A 69 -7.49 -2.54 -39.04
CA LEU A 69 -6.14 -2.23 -39.50
C LEU A 69 -6.04 -0.87 -40.21
N GLN A 70 -7.13 -0.35 -40.77
CA GLN A 70 -7.15 0.98 -41.39
C GLN A 70 -7.11 2.11 -40.35
N ILE A 71 -7.73 1.91 -39.18
CA ILE A 71 -7.73 2.90 -38.08
C ILE A 71 -6.31 3.13 -37.52
N LEU A 72 -5.44 2.12 -37.56
CA LEU A 72 -4.03 2.18 -37.13
C LEU A 72 -3.11 2.93 -38.11
N ARG A 73 -3.58 3.26 -39.32
CA ARG A 73 -2.74 3.85 -40.37
C ARG A 73 -2.77 5.39 -40.40
N SER A 74 -3.76 6.02 -39.76
CA SER A 74 -3.86 7.48 -39.74
C SER A 74 -2.77 8.12 -38.85
N PRO A 75 -2.16 9.26 -39.25
CA PRO A 75 -1.09 9.90 -38.49
C PRO A 75 -1.57 10.42 -37.12
N THR A 76 -2.85 10.77 -37.00
CA THR A 76 -3.49 11.18 -35.74
C THR A 76 -3.69 9.98 -34.80
N SER A 77 -4.12 8.83 -35.32
CA SER A 77 -4.26 7.59 -34.54
C SER A 77 -2.91 7.14 -33.96
N ARG A 78 -1.82 7.23 -34.75
CA ARG A 78 -0.46 6.88 -34.26
C ARG A 78 0.00 7.77 -33.12
N ARG A 79 -0.31 9.07 -33.18
CA ARG A 79 0.02 10.03 -32.11
C ARG A 79 -0.80 9.77 -30.84
N LEU A 80 -2.07 9.45 -30.97
CA LEU A 80 -2.92 9.05 -29.84
C LEU A 80 -2.45 7.73 -29.22
N LEU A 81 -2.10 6.74 -30.04
CA LEU A 81 -1.53 5.47 -29.58
C LEU A 81 -0.22 5.73 -28.81
N TRP A 82 0.64 6.59 -29.33
CA TRP A 82 1.89 6.95 -28.66
C TRP A 82 1.66 7.60 -27.30
N TYR A 83 0.73 8.56 -27.18
CA TYR A 83 0.38 9.13 -25.88
C TYR A 83 -0.19 8.09 -24.92
N PHE A 84 -1.06 7.20 -25.39
CA PHE A 84 -1.67 6.16 -24.56
C PHE A 84 -0.65 5.14 -24.04
N PHE A 85 0.34 4.75 -24.84
CA PHE A 85 1.35 3.77 -24.43
C PHE A 85 2.56 4.37 -23.70
N PHE A 86 2.96 5.60 -24.02
CA PHE A 86 4.21 6.18 -23.52
C PHE A 86 4.04 7.35 -22.55
N VAL A 87 2.91 8.07 -22.59
CA VAL A 87 2.69 9.25 -21.71
C VAL A 87 1.71 8.95 -20.59
N VAL A 88 0.60 8.28 -20.89
CA VAL A 88 -0.43 7.95 -19.90
C VAL A 88 0.12 7.07 -18.77
N PRO A 89 0.90 5.99 -19.00
CA PRO A 89 1.35 5.13 -17.91
C PRO A 89 2.32 5.83 -16.94
N PRO A 90 3.36 6.57 -17.39
CA PRO A 90 4.21 7.34 -16.49
C PRO A 90 3.44 8.43 -15.72
N VAL A 91 2.52 9.13 -16.38
CA VAL A 91 1.70 10.17 -15.71
C VAL A 91 0.76 9.55 -14.67
N ALA A 92 0.10 8.44 -15.00
CA ALA A 92 -0.77 7.71 -14.07
C ALA A 92 0.04 7.16 -12.88
N PHE A 93 1.23 6.61 -13.14
CA PHE A 93 2.15 6.18 -12.10
C PHE A 93 2.53 7.36 -11.19
N PHE A 94 2.92 8.50 -11.75
CA PHE A 94 3.27 9.70 -10.99
C PHE A 94 2.13 10.21 -10.12
N ILE A 95 0.91 10.29 -10.66
CA ILE A 95 -0.30 10.68 -9.93
C ILE A 95 -0.59 9.67 -8.80
N SER A 96 -0.41 8.37 -9.05
CA SER A 96 -0.62 7.33 -8.03
C SER A 96 0.36 7.46 -6.86
N GLN A 97 1.61 7.84 -7.15
CA GLN A 97 2.68 8.02 -6.17
C GLN A 97 2.59 9.37 -5.45
N PHE A 98 1.75 10.30 -5.92
CA PHE A 98 1.65 11.62 -5.32
C PHE A 98 1.25 11.52 -3.83
N PRO A 99 1.97 12.23 -2.94
CA PRO A 99 1.82 12.06 -1.48
C PRO A 99 0.55 12.71 -0.93
N LEU A 100 -0.08 13.60 -1.68
CA LEU A 100 -1.36 14.20 -1.28
C LEU A 100 -2.51 13.57 -2.05
N ARG A 101 -3.64 13.36 -1.38
CA ARG A 101 -4.86 12.84 -2.00
C ARG A 101 -6.06 13.61 -1.45
N ILE A 102 -7.00 13.96 -2.33
CA ILE A 102 -8.27 14.53 -1.89
C ILE A 102 -9.22 13.38 -1.58
N ALA A 103 -9.88 13.44 -0.43
CA ALA A 103 -10.88 12.46 0.01
C ALA A 103 -12.17 13.17 0.45
N THR A 104 -13.32 12.52 0.28
CA THR A 104 -14.62 13.08 0.66
C THR A 104 -15.11 12.45 1.95
N VAL A 105 -15.42 13.25 2.96
CA VAL A 105 -15.85 12.78 4.27
C VAL A 105 -17.37 12.61 4.28
N ARG A 106 -17.86 11.45 4.69
CA ARG A 106 -19.30 11.16 4.77
C ARG A 106 -19.69 10.71 6.16
N GLY A 107 -20.90 11.10 6.58
CA GLY A 107 -21.51 10.70 7.85
C GLY A 107 -21.17 11.60 9.04
N PRO A 108 -21.78 11.32 10.21
CA PRO A 108 -21.76 12.21 11.37
C PRO A 108 -20.57 12.02 12.31
N SER A 109 -19.77 10.97 12.13
CA SER A 109 -18.88 10.51 13.21
C SER A 109 -17.75 11.46 13.63
N MET A 110 -17.41 12.44 12.80
CA MET A 110 -16.39 13.46 13.08
C MET A 110 -17.01 14.82 13.42
N GLN A 111 -18.31 14.88 13.69
CA GLN A 111 -18.97 16.09 14.17
C GLN A 111 -18.52 16.49 15.57
N PRO A 112 -18.50 17.78 15.92
CA PRO A 112 -18.86 18.92 15.06
C PRO A 112 -17.74 19.34 14.10
N TYR A 113 -16.56 18.73 14.19
CA TYR A 113 -15.34 19.21 13.56
C TYR A 113 -15.33 19.02 12.03
N LEU A 114 -15.85 17.90 11.53
CA LEU A 114 -16.13 17.67 10.10
C LEU A 114 -17.61 17.35 9.91
N ASN A 115 -18.19 17.78 8.78
CA ASN A 115 -19.62 17.60 8.45
C ASN A 115 -20.61 18.05 9.54
N PRO A 116 -20.53 19.29 10.06
CA PRO A 116 -21.41 19.80 11.12
C PRO A 116 -22.90 19.81 10.75
N THR A 117 -23.24 19.84 9.45
CA THR A 117 -24.62 19.90 8.95
C THR A 117 -25.28 18.53 8.76
N CYS A 118 -24.55 17.43 8.95
CA CYS A 118 -25.08 16.09 8.69
C CYS A 118 -26.02 15.64 9.83
N SER A 119 -27.33 15.78 9.63
CA SER A 119 -28.36 15.30 10.55
C SER A 119 -29.24 14.27 9.85
N PRO A 120 -29.73 13.20 10.53
CA PRO A 120 -30.68 12.26 9.94
C PRO A 120 -32.01 12.92 9.53
N ASP A 121 -32.37 14.04 10.14
CA ASP A 121 -33.66 14.73 9.91
C ASP A 121 -33.63 15.73 8.75
N LEU A 122 -32.46 15.99 8.17
CA LEU A 122 -32.27 16.98 7.11
C LEU A 122 -31.80 16.31 5.80
N PRO A 123 -32.11 16.90 4.64
CA PRO A 123 -31.58 16.42 3.37
C PRO A 123 -30.04 16.40 3.38
N GLU A 124 -29.44 15.39 2.76
CA GLU A 124 -27.99 15.17 2.78
C GLU A 124 -27.22 16.45 2.38
N PRO A 125 -26.46 17.07 3.29
CA PRO A 125 -25.70 18.26 2.97
C PRO A 125 -24.51 17.92 2.06
N ALA A 126 -23.92 18.96 1.47
CA ALA A 126 -22.66 18.81 0.75
C ALA A 126 -21.57 18.29 1.70
N ASN A 127 -20.89 17.23 1.31
CA ASN A 127 -19.85 16.57 2.09
C ASN A 127 -18.54 17.38 2.11
N ASP A 128 -17.87 17.42 3.27
CA ASP A 128 -16.51 17.94 3.38
C ASP A 128 -15.54 17.20 2.46
N ARG A 129 -14.55 17.94 1.96
CA ARG A 129 -13.38 17.34 1.31
C ARG A 129 -12.15 17.59 2.16
N ILE A 130 -11.32 16.59 2.33
CA ILE A 130 -10.08 16.69 3.08
C ILE A 130 -8.88 16.47 2.18
N LEU A 131 -7.80 17.16 2.49
CA LEU A 131 -6.49 16.94 1.92
C LEU A 131 -5.73 15.95 2.80
N LEU A 132 -5.59 14.73 2.28
CA LEU A 132 -4.93 13.61 2.95
C LEU A 132 -3.45 13.56 2.55
N GLN A 133 -2.56 13.60 3.52
CA GLN A 133 -1.16 13.26 3.33
C GLN A 133 -0.97 11.75 3.53
N LYS A 134 -0.65 11.03 2.46
CA LYS A 134 -0.36 9.60 2.48
C LYS A 134 0.86 9.31 3.33
N VAL A 135 0.76 8.27 4.14
CA VAL A 135 1.85 7.80 4.99
C VAL A 135 2.64 6.73 4.25
N THR A 136 3.96 6.80 4.36
CA THR A 136 4.87 5.79 3.82
C THR A 136 5.44 4.98 4.96
N PHE A 137 5.14 3.70 4.98
CA PHE A 137 5.76 2.76 5.90
C PHE A 137 7.13 2.31 5.35
N PRO A 138 8.09 1.94 6.21
CA PRO A 138 9.42 1.48 5.77
C PRO A 138 9.35 0.28 4.79
N GLY A 139 8.33 -0.57 4.89
CA GLY A 139 8.09 -1.68 3.96
C GLY A 139 7.41 -1.29 2.62
N ARG A 140 7.04 -0.02 2.42
CA ARG A 140 6.41 0.50 1.18
C ARG A 140 6.94 1.90 0.85
N PRO A 141 8.24 2.05 0.52
CA PRO A 141 8.79 3.33 0.12
C PRO A 141 8.18 3.79 -1.21
N SER A 142 7.84 5.08 -1.33
CA SER A 142 7.52 5.64 -2.64
C SER A 142 8.83 5.83 -3.40
N ILE A 143 8.89 5.30 -4.62
CA ILE A 143 10.07 5.34 -5.49
C ILE A 143 10.35 6.78 -5.96
N VAL A 144 9.31 7.62 -6.03
CA VAL A 144 9.38 8.97 -6.64
C VAL A 144 9.44 10.07 -5.59
N PHE A 145 8.73 9.92 -4.47
CA PHE A 145 8.62 10.97 -3.45
C PHE A 145 9.16 10.50 -2.11
N ARG A 146 10.13 11.24 -1.57
CA ARG A 146 10.59 11.01 -0.20
C ARG A 146 9.63 11.71 0.76
N ASN A 147 8.71 10.94 1.31
CA ASN A 147 7.82 11.45 2.35
C ASN A 147 8.55 11.52 3.70
N PRO A 148 8.21 12.49 4.55
CA PRO A 148 8.76 12.54 5.90
C PRO A 148 8.41 11.28 6.68
N PRO A 149 9.25 10.88 7.65
CA PRO A 149 8.95 9.73 8.51
C PRO A 149 7.60 9.95 9.20
N PHE A 150 6.75 8.94 9.10
CA PHE A 150 5.40 9.01 9.62
C PHE A 150 5.42 8.90 11.14
N HIS A 151 5.06 9.99 11.81
CA HIS A 151 4.89 10.04 13.25
C HIS A 151 3.43 10.34 13.57
N LEU A 152 2.80 9.41 14.27
CA LEU A 152 1.45 9.58 14.79
C LEU A 152 1.49 10.35 16.10
N HIS A 153 0.70 11.41 16.16
CA HIS A 153 0.53 12.21 17.35
C HIS A 153 -0.92 12.21 17.80
N ARG A 154 -1.10 12.33 19.12
CA ARG A 154 -2.41 12.54 19.75
C ARG A 154 -3.08 13.77 19.14
N GLY A 155 -4.39 13.70 18.91
CA GLY A 155 -5.19 14.78 18.31
C GLY A 155 -5.14 14.86 16.78
N GLN A 156 -4.29 14.08 16.10
CA GLN A 156 -4.30 14.02 14.63
C GLN A 156 -5.56 13.34 14.10
N ILE A 157 -6.02 13.77 12.93
CA ILE A 157 -7.12 13.13 12.22
C ILE A 157 -6.54 12.27 11.12
N ILE A 158 -6.92 11.00 11.12
CA ILE A 158 -6.36 10.00 10.21
C ILE A 158 -7.45 9.32 9.40
N VAL A 159 -7.05 8.88 8.22
CA VAL A 159 -7.84 7.97 7.39
C VAL A 159 -7.18 6.61 7.42
N PHE A 160 -7.95 5.56 7.67
CA PHE A 160 -7.45 4.18 7.77
C PHE A 160 -8.48 3.19 7.22
N TYR A 161 -8.03 1.97 6.92
CA TYR A 161 -8.94 0.88 6.55
C TYR A 161 -9.73 0.40 7.77
N ALA A 162 -11.05 0.29 7.64
CA ALA A 162 -11.89 -0.13 8.76
C ALA A 162 -11.59 -1.60 9.12
N PRO A 163 -11.34 -1.92 10.41
CA PRO A 163 -10.98 -3.29 10.80
C PRO A 163 -12.11 -4.30 10.55
N HIS A 164 -13.36 -3.85 10.57
CA HIS A 164 -14.53 -4.70 10.29
C HIS A 164 -14.79 -4.92 8.79
N ASP A 165 -14.34 -4.00 7.93
CA ASP A 165 -14.57 -4.06 6.49
C ASP A 165 -13.39 -3.40 5.75
N PRO A 166 -12.40 -4.18 5.29
CA PRO A 166 -11.19 -3.65 4.66
C PRO A 166 -11.45 -3.01 3.30
N THR A 167 -12.65 -3.17 2.72
CA THR A 167 -13.04 -2.48 1.49
C THR A 167 -13.37 -1.01 1.73
N LYS A 168 -13.67 -0.66 2.99
CA LYS A 168 -14.05 0.68 3.41
C LYS A 168 -12.93 1.33 4.20
N TRP A 169 -12.88 2.64 4.10
CA TRP A 169 -12.00 3.49 4.88
C TRP A 169 -12.83 4.34 5.83
N ALA A 170 -12.29 4.58 7.02
CA ALA A 170 -12.89 5.41 8.04
C ALA A 170 -11.98 6.60 8.34
N ILE A 171 -12.58 7.71 8.78
CA ILE A 171 -11.87 8.87 9.32
C ILE A 171 -12.17 8.98 10.81
N LYS A 172 -11.12 9.06 11.62
CA LYS A 172 -11.21 9.20 13.08
C LYS A 172 -10.07 10.07 13.60
N ARG A 173 -10.19 10.50 14.85
CA ARG A 173 -9.14 11.20 15.58
C ARG A 173 -8.33 10.20 16.40
N VAL A 174 -7.00 10.37 16.37
CA VAL A 174 -6.08 9.64 17.24
C VAL A 174 -6.22 10.20 18.64
N VAL A 175 -6.70 9.39 19.57
CA VAL A 175 -6.86 9.75 20.97
C VAL A 175 -5.62 9.32 21.77
N ALA A 176 -5.08 8.14 21.47
CA ALA A 176 -3.94 7.60 22.19
C ALA A 176 -3.00 6.80 21.27
N VAL A 177 -1.71 6.81 21.64
CA VAL A 177 -0.60 6.18 20.90
C VAL A 177 0.07 5.10 21.78
N PRO A 178 1.02 4.29 21.26
CA PRO A 178 1.63 3.23 22.05
C PRO A 178 2.19 3.72 23.40
N GLY A 179 1.89 2.97 24.46
CA GLY A 179 2.26 3.32 25.83
C GLY A 179 1.27 4.20 26.60
N ASP A 180 0.26 4.76 25.93
CA ASP A 180 -0.83 5.46 26.60
C ASP A 180 -1.81 4.48 27.23
N ARG A 181 -2.53 4.94 28.25
CA ARG A 181 -3.62 4.21 28.89
C ARG A 181 -4.94 4.99 28.71
N VAL A 182 -5.94 4.33 28.15
CA VAL A 182 -7.23 4.95 27.81
C VAL A 182 -8.34 4.27 28.60
N THR A 183 -9.17 5.08 29.26
CA THR A 183 -10.44 4.59 29.80
C THR A 183 -11.49 4.54 28.67
N PRO A 184 -11.97 3.34 28.31
CA PRO A 184 -12.94 3.19 27.23
C PRO A 184 -14.32 3.76 27.63
N ARG A 185 -15.18 4.00 26.64
CA ARG A 185 -16.58 4.38 26.89
C ARG A 185 -17.39 3.16 27.36
N PRO A 186 -18.47 3.38 28.13
CA PRO A 186 -19.31 2.29 28.63
C PRO A 186 -19.77 1.32 27.54
N GLY A 187 -19.62 0.02 27.85
CA GLY A 187 -20.01 -1.09 27.00
C GLY A 187 -18.99 -1.48 25.93
N TYR A 188 -17.73 -1.03 26.06
CA TYR A 188 -16.61 -1.59 25.29
C TYR A 188 -16.53 -3.11 25.52
N PRO A 189 -16.38 -3.94 24.46
CA PRO A 189 -16.37 -5.40 24.63
C PRO A 189 -15.25 -5.94 25.53
N GLY A 190 -14.16 -5.18 25.70
CA GLY A 190 -13.05 -5.53 26.59
C GLY A 190 -13.26 -5.14 28.05
N GLY A 191 -14.45 -4.65 28.44
CA GLY A 191 -14.76 -4.20 29.80
C GLY A 191 -14.58 -2.69 29.99
N ASP A 192 -14.86 -2.22 31.21
CA ASP A 192 -14.69 -0.80 31.56
C ASP A 192 -13.29 -0.48 32.11
N ASP A 193 -12.42 -1.49 32.21
CA ASP A 193 -11.04 -1.33 32.68
C ASP A 193 -10.20 -0.49 31.70
N PRO A 194 -9.30 0.37 32.19
CA PRO A 194 -8.46 1.17 31.31
C PRO A 194 -7.50 0.29 30.49
N VAL A 195 -7.51 0.52 29.18
CA VAL A 195 -6.75 -0.25 28.18
C VAL A 195 -5.43 0.44 27.88
N VAL A 196 -4.33 -0.31 27.97
CA VAL A 196 -3.00 0.15 27.51
C VAL A 196 -2.89 -0.07 26.00
N VAL A 197 -2.49 0.97 25.27
CA VAL A 197 -2.30 0.88 23.82
C VAL A 197 -0.97 0.16 23.52
N PRO A 198 -1.00 -0.99 22.81
CA PRO A 198 0.20 -1.78 22.57
C PRO A 198 1.09 -1.20 21.46
N TYR A 199 2.28 -1.79 21.30
CA TYR A 199 3.22 -1.44 20.24
C TYR A 199 2.57 -1.48 18.87
N ASN A 200 2.91 -0.50 18.03
CA ASN A 200 2.40 -0.36 16.65
C ASN A 200 0.87 -0.33 16.55
N HIS A 201 0.17 0.04 17.63
CA HIS A 201 -1.27 0.27 17.63
C HIS A 201 -1.61 1.69 18.08
N ILE A 202 -2.84 2.11 17.82
CA ILE A 202 -3.40 3.41 18.23
C ILE A 202 -4.86 3.23 18.66
N TRP A 203 -5.30 4.09 19.58
CA TRP A 203 -6.71 4.22 19.93
C TRP A 203 -7.31 5.42 19.19
N VAL A 204 -8.39 5.18 18.45
CA VAL A 204 -9.05 6.19 17.62
C VAL A 204 -10.50 6.37 18.02
N GLU A 205 -10.99 7.60 18.01
CA GLU A 205 -12.39 7.91 18.30
C GLU A 205 -12.96 8.91 17.29
N GLY A 206 -14.29 8.84 17.11
CA GLY A 206 -15.03 9.93 16.48
C GLY A 206 -15.19 11.10 17.43
N ASP A 207 -15.31 12.31 16.86
CA ASP A 207 -15.61 13.51 17.65
C ASP A 207 -17.09 13.57 18.05
N ALA A 208 -17.95 12.78 17.39
CA ALA A 208 -19.39 12.81 17.62
C ALA A 208 -19.77 12.33 19.02
N ASP A 209 -20.73 13.06 19.60
CA ASP A 209 -21.36 12.68 20.87
C ASP A 209 -22.41 11.58 20.62
N GLY A 210 -22.18 10.41 21.20
CA GLY A 210 -23.06 9.24 21.09
C GLY A 210 -22.37 8.03 20.44
N ARG A 211 -22.58 6.85 21.03
CA ARG A 211 -21.99 5.58 20.56
C ARG A 211 -22.62 5.05 19.27
N ASP A 212 -23.86 5.44 19.02
CA ASP A 212 -24.67 5.16 17.83
C ASP A 212 -24.16 5.89 16.58
N LYS A 213 -23.50 7.05 16.74
CA LYS A 213 -23.02 7.90 15.64
C LYS A 213 -21.59 7.59 15.21
N THR A 214 -20.84 6.83 16.01
CA THR A 214 -19.44 6.50 15.72
C THR A 214 -19.13 5.04 16.02
N VAL A 215 -18.63 4.34 15.00
CA VAL A 215 -17.94 3.06 15.15
C VAL A 215 -16.44 3.34 15.16
N ASP A 216 -15.80 3.15 16.30
CA ASP A 216 -14.40 3.50 16.57
C ASP A 216 -13.76 2.53 17.58
N SER A 217 -12.60 2.87 18.18
CA SER A 217 -11.90 1.96 19.11
C SER A 217 -12.74 1.55 20.32
N ASN A 218 -13.80 2.27 20.68
CA ASN A 218 -14.74 1.81 21.71
C ASN A 218 -15.61 0.62 21.26
N TRP A 219 -15.52 0.20 20.00
CA TRP A 219 -16.20 -0.98 19.46
C TRP A 219 -15.23 -2.15 19.22
N TYR A 220 -14.04 -1.89 18.69
CA TYR A 220 -13.09 -2.92 18.27
C TYR A 220 -11.74 -2.89 18.98
N GLY A 221 -11.50 -1.90 19.83
CA GLY A 221 -10.24 -1.72 20.56
C GLY A 221 -9.17 -0.97 19.77
N PRO A 222 -7.89 -1.09 20.16
CA PRO A 222 -6.79 -0.43 19.47
C PRO A 222 -6.56 -1.03 18.08
N ILE A 223 -6.21 -0.21 17.09
CA ILE A 223 -5.96 -0.62 15.71
C ILE A 223 -4.49 -0.50 15.34
N SER A 224 -4.01 -1.37 14.44
CA SER A 224 -2.63 -1.29 13.96
C SER A 224 -2.39 0.00 13.16
N GLN A 225 -1.24 0.64 13.39
CA GLN A 225 -0.81 1.82 12.63
C GLN A 225 -0.66 1.51 11.13
N ASN A 226 -0.41 0.25 10.76
CA ASN A 226 -0.31 -0.19 9.36
C ASN A 226 -1.62 -0.07 8.57
N LEU A 227 -2.77 0.06 9.25
CA LEU A 227 -4.06 0.32 8.60
C LEU A 227 -4.20 1.78 8.15
N VAL A 228 -3.35 2.68 8.66
CA VAL A 228 -3.42 4.11 8.36
C VAL A 228 -3.00 4.37 6.92
N LEU A 229 -3.89 5.01 6.17
CA LEU A 229 -3.67 5.45 4.81
C LEU A 229 -3.01 6.83 4.76
N GLY A 230 -3.38 7.72 5.69
CA GLY A 230 -2.85 9.06 5.72
C GLY A 230 -3.36 9.92 6.87
N VAL A 231 -2.75 11.09 7.01
CA VAL A 231 -3.15 12.14 7.98
C VAL A 231 -3.86 13.27 7.24
N ALA A 232 -5.03 13.69 7.71
CA ALA A 232 -5.71 14.85 7.16
C ALA A 232 -4.97 16.13 7.55
N LYS A 233 -4.67 17.00 6.58
CA LYS A 233 -3.94 18.27 6.79
C LYS A 233 -4.77 19.52 6.56
N ALA A 234 -5.74 19.46 5.67
CA ALA A 234 -6.67 20.55 5.42
C ALA A 234 -8.07 20.01 5.16
N ALA A 235 -9.08 20.81 5.44
CA ALA A 235 -10.46 20.56 5.07
C ALA A 235 -10.98 21.68 4.17
N TRP A 236 -11.87 21.32 3.26
CA TRP A 236 -12.63 22.20 2.41
C TRP A 236 -14.09 21.96 2.69
N ALA A 237 -14.69 22.95 3.34
CA ALA A 237 -16.08 22.96 3.72
C ALA A 237 -16.89 23.76 2.70
N PRO A 238 -17.73 23.11 1.87
CA PRO A 238 -18.50 23.81 0.85
C PRO A 238 -19.58 24.75 1.41
N TRP A 239 -19.89 24.67 2.71
CA TRP A 239 -20.88 25.52 3.38
C TRP A 239 -20.29 26.77 4.05
N THR A 240 -18.97 26.89 4.18
CA THR A 240 -18.34 28.09 4.76
C THR A 240 -18.00 29.11 3.67
N TRP A 241 -18.42 30.36 3.85
CA TRP A 241 -17.94 31.48 3.03
C TRP A 241 -16.79 32.19 3.75
N PRO A 242 -15.64 32.42 3.10
CA PRO A 242 -15.32 32.10 1.71
C PRO A 242 -15.00 30.61 1.49
N TRP A 243 -15.19 30.12 0.26
CA TRP A 243 -15.04 28.70 -0.11
C TRP A 243 -13.56 28.31 -0.21
N GLN A 244 -12.85 28.34 0.92
CA GLN A 244 -11.40 28.18 0.99
C GLN A 244 -11.02 26.87 1.69
N TRP A 245 -9.79 26.44 1.45
CA TRP A 245 -9.19 25.38 2.25
C TRP A 245 -8.81 25.96 3.60
N HIS A 246 -9.27 25.33 4.67
CA HIS A 246 -8.88 25.65 6.03
C HIS A 246 -7.88 24.59 6.49
N GLY A 247 -6.70 25.04 6.92
CA GLY A 247 -5.73 24.15 7.56
C GLY A 247 -6.34 23.58 8.83
N LEU A 248 -6.12 22.29 9.08
CA LEU A 248 -6.61 21.60 10.28
C LEU A 248 -5.80 21.99 11.55
N GLY A 249 -5.21 23.19 11.59
CA GLY A 249 -4.41 23.67 12.73
C GLY A 249 -3.26 22.75 13.14
N SER A 250 -2.69 23.06 14.31
CA SER A 250 -1.79 22.13 15.01
C SER A 250 -2.64 21.07 15.72
N TRP A 251 -2.27 19.81 15.58
CA TRP A 251 -2.95 18.71 16.27
C TRP A 251 -2.91 18.83 17.79
N ALA A 252 -1.93 19.56 18.33
CA ALA A 252 -1.80 19.81 19.77
C ALA A 252 -2.93 20.68 20.33
N ASP A 253 -3.42 21.62 19.52
CA ASP A 253 -4.42 22.61 19.92
C ASP A 253 -5.85 22.08 19.79
N HIS A 254 -6.03 20.92 19.15
CA HIS A 254 -7.34 20.31 19.03
C HIS A 254 -7.91 19.94 20.39
N ASP A 255 -9.12 20.42 20.62
CA ASP A 255 -9.97 19.99 21.71
C ASP A 255 -10.97 18.95 21.21
N TYR A 256 -11.02 17.80 21.88
CA TYR A 256 -11.84 16.66 21.46
C TYR A 256 -12.38 15.92 22.70
N PRO A 257 -13.51 15.18 22.59
CA PRO A 257 -14.22 14.66 23.76
C PRO A 257 -13.35 13.89 24.76
N ALA A 258 -12.47 13.01 24.28
CA ALA A 258 -11.57 12.24 25.14
C ALA A 258 -10.58 13.11 25.94
N LYS A 259 -10.06 14.18 25.33
CA LYS A 259 -9.16 15.14 25.97
C LYS A 259 -9.88 15.96 27.04
N ARG A 260 -11.10 16.44 26.75
CA ARG A 260 -11.95 17.18 27.70
C ARG A 260 -12.33 16.35 28.92
N GLN A 261 -12.58 15.06 28.72
CA GLN A 261 -12.97 14.14 29.79
C GLN A 261 -11.78 13.59 30.59
N GLY A 262 -10.54 13.88 30.19
CA GLY A 262 -9.35 13.38 30.87
C GLY A 262 -9.20 11.86 30.84
N ARG A 263 -9.76 11.17 29.84
CA ARG A 263 -9.77 9.69 29.76
C ARG A 263 -8.45 9.05 29.37
N VAL A 264 -7.45 9.85 29.02
CA VAL A 264 -6.16 9.37 28.48
C VAL A 264 -5.04 9.77 29.42
N GLU A 265 -4.40 8.77 30.01
CA GLU A 265 -3.14 8.91 30.70
C GLU A 265 -2.01 8.71 29.69
N GLN A 266 -1.12 9.69 29.55
CA GLN A 266 -0.11 9.70 28.51
C GLN A 266 1.16 8.98 28.97
N ASP A 267 1.74 8.16 28.08
CA ASP A 267 3.07 7.57 28.22
C ASP A 267 3.28 6.77 29.53
N VAL A 268 2.22 6.13 30.04
CA VAL A 268 2.23 5.37 31.31
C VAL A 268 3.09 4.11 31.22
N VAL A 269 3.05 3.41 30.08
CA VAL A 269 3.71 2.11 29.90
C VAL A 269 4.79 2.23 28.84
N GLY A 270 6.02 2.51 29.26
CA GLY A 270 7.17 2.67 28.37
C GLY A 270 7.46 1.41 27.53
N GLU A 271 7.30 0.22 28.12
CA GLU A 271 7.53 -1.07 27.44
C GLU A 271 6.61 -1.26 26.23
N ALA A 272 5.40 -0.72 26.25
CA ALA A 272 4.45 -0.83 25.14
C ALA A 272 4.85 0.02 23.92
N LYS A 273 5.89 0.86 24.02
CA LYS A 273 6.47 1.58 22.87
C LYS A 273 7.56 0.80 22.16
N VAL A 274 8.15 -0.20 22.82
CA VAL A 274 9.24 -0.99 22.27
C VAL A 274 8.64 -2.13 21.45
N ASP A 275 9.32 -2.50 20.37
CA ASP A 275 8.92 -3.66 19.57
C ASP A 275 8.97 -4.92 20.46
N PRO A 276 7.87 -5.70 20.59
CA PRO A 276 7.87 -6.91 21.41
C PRO A 276 8.93 -7.92 20.97
N ASP A 277 9.30 -7.93 19.68
CA ASP A 277 10.37 -8.79 19.21
C ASP A 277 11.71 -8.35 19.79
N GLN A 278 12.01 -7.04 19.84
CA GLN A 278 13.22 -6.53 20.47
C GLN A 278 13.27 -6.87 21.97
N VAL A 279 12.14 -6.72 22.68
CA VAL A 279 12.05 -7.06 24.11
C VAL A 279 12.33 -8.53 24.35
N ARG A 280 11.67 -9.42 23.58
CA ARG A 280 11.86 -10.87 23.69
C ARG A 280 13.31 -11.29 23.44
N MET A 281 14.01 -10.62 22.54
CA MET A 281 15.39 -10.94 22.22
C MET A 281 16.36 -10.42 23.28
N GLY A 282 16.20 -9.19 23.76
CA GLY A 282 16.98 -8.68 24.90
C GLY A 282 16.85 -9.60 26.11
N GLN A 283 15.65 -10.11 26.38
CA GLN A 283 15.41 -11.16 27.38
C GLN A 283 16.15 -12.47 27.06
N ALA A 284 16.19 -12.92 25.80
CA ALA A 284 16.92 -14.14 25.43
C ALA A 284 18.43 -14.05 25.71
N PHE A 285 19.04 -12.87 25.57
CA PHE A 285 20.42 -12.63 25.97
C PHE A 285 20.57 -12.55 27.50
N ALA A 286 19.66 -11.85 28.18
CA ALA A 286 19.65 -11.73 29.64
C ALA A 286 19.46 -13.08 30.36
N ASP A 287 18.56 -13.93 29.86
CA ASP A 287 18.22 -15.24 30.42
C ASP A 287 19.26 -16.33 30.08
N GLY A 288 20.27 -16.00 29.26
CA GLY A 288 21.29 -16.95 28.78
C GLY A 288 20.78 -17.95 27.73
N THR A 289 19.56 -17.75 27.21
CA THR A 289 18.98 -18.58 26.13
C THR A 289 19.80 -18.43 24.84
N ALA A 290 20.26 -17.22 24.52
CA ALA A 290 21.12 -16.95 23.37
C ALA A 290 22.45 -17.74 23.44
N ALA A 291 23.04 -17.86 24.64
CA ALA A 291 24.26 -18.65 24.84
C ALA A 291 24.03 -20.15 24.63
N ARG A 292 22.86 -20.68 25.00
CA ARG A 292 22.48 -22.07 24.72
C ARG A 292 22.28 -22.33 23.24
N GLU A 293 21.64 -21.39 22.53
CA GLU A 293 21.50 -21.46 21.07
C GLU A 293 22.87 -21.39 20.37
N LEU A 294 23.80 -20.56 20.84
CA LEU A 294 25.19 -20.54 20.35
C LEU A 294 25.86 -21.91 20.48
N ILE A 295 25.80 -22.53 21.66
CA ILE A 295 26.37 -23.86 21.89
C ILE A 295 25.70 -24.90 20.97
N ALA A 296 24.39 -24.81 20.79
CA ALA A 296 23.64 -25.70 19.90
C ALA A 296 24.04 -25.53 18.42
N LEU A 297 24.32 -24.29 17.99
CA LEU A 297 24.81 -23.99 16.64
C LEU A 297 26.23 -24.54 16.44
N GLN A 298 27.11 -24.35 17.42
CA GLN A 298 28.47 -24.89 17.38
C GLN A 298 28.47 -26.42 17.34
N ALA A 299 27.61 -27.07 18.13
CA ALA A 299 27.46 -28.53 18.10
C ALA A 299 26.94 -29.06 16.75
N LYS A 300 26.17 -28.25 16.01
CA LYS A 300 25.57 -28.62 14.71
C LYS A 300 26.29 -28.00 13.52
N ARG A 301 27.50 -27.47 13.71
CA ARG A 301 28.25 -26.69 12.71
C ARG A 301 28.40 -27.38 11.36
N GLU A 302 28.58 -28.70 11.35
CA GLU A 302 28.70 -29.51 10.13
C GLU A 302 27.39 -29.68 9.37
N PHE A 303 26.26 -29.62 10.09
CA PHE A 303 24.91 -29.80 9.54
C PHE A 303 24.23 -28.47 9.20
N LEU A 304 24.87 -27.32 9.48
CA LEU A 304 24.33 -26.01 9.12
C LEU A 304 24.05 -25.85 7.61
N PRO A 305 24.93 -26.29 6.69
CA PRO A 305 24.66 -26.18 5.26
C PRO A 305 23.40 -26.93 4.82
N SER A 306 23.15 -28.12 5.38
CA SER A 306 21.94 -28.90 5.07
C SER A 306 20.70 -28.33 5.75
N MET A 307 20.82 -27.70 6.93
CA MET A 307 19.71 -26.97 7.56
C MET A 307 19.31 -25.74 6.76
N MET A 308 20.27 -25.02 6.19
CA MET A 308 20.04 -23.82 5.40
C MET A 308 19.33 -24.08 4.07
N ALA A 309 19.32 -25.33 3.60
CA ALA A 309 18.51 -25.73 2.45
C ALA A 309 16.99 -25.59 2.72
N ASP A 310 16.56 -25.68 3.99
CA ASP A 310 15.18 -25.42 4.38
C ASP A 310 14.99 -23.92 4.64
N ARG A 311 14.14 -23.29 3.83
CA ARG A 311 13.84 -21.86 3.91
C ARG A 311 13.39 -21.43 5.31
N LYS A 312 12.58 -22.24 6.02
CA LYS A 312 12.12 -21.89 7.37
C LYS A 312 13.27 -21.84 8.38
N LYS A 313 14.21 -22.78 8.26
CA LYS A 313 15.39 -22.83 9.14
C LYS A 313 16.38 -21.71 8.79
N LEU A 314 16.57 -21.44 7.49
CA LEU A 314 17.37 -20.31 7.03
C LEU A 314 16.83 -18.99 7.56
N ASP A 315 15.51 -18.78 7.47
CA ASP A 315 14.87 -17.58 8.00
C ASP A 315 15.08 -17.47 9.52
N LYS A 316 14.95 -18.57 10.29
CA LYS A 316 15.28 -18.57 11.74
C LYS A 316 16.74 -18.13 11.99
N LEU A 317 17.71 -18.64 11.22
CA LEU A 317 19.12 -18.29 11.37
C LEU A 317 19.38 -16.82 11.01
N ARG A 318 18.74 -16.30 9.97
CA ARG A 318 18.78 -14.87 9.60
C ARG A 318 18.22 -14.00 10.72
N THR A 319 17.13 -14.42 11.35
CA THR A 319 16.56 -13.71 12.48
C THR A 319 17.55 -13.65 13.66
N ILE A 320 18.17 -14.79 14.02
CA ILE A 320 19.21 -14.84 15.08
C ILE A 320 20.39 -13.93 14.73
N TYR A 321 20.87 -13.96 13.49
CA TYR A 321 21.96 -13.09 13.02
C TYR A 321 21.60 -11.60 13.16
N ALA A 322 20.44 -11.20 12.66
CA ALA A 322 19.98 -9.82 12.72
C ALA A 322 19.87 -9.33 14.18
N TYR A 323 19.43 -10.19 15.10
CA TYR A 323 19.36 -9.85 16.52
C TYR A 323 20.73 -9.73 17.17
N ALA A 324 21.63 -10.68 16.93
CA ALA A 324 22.98 -10.60 17.47
C ALA A 324 23.70 -9.33 16.97
N LYS A 325 23.49 -8.95 15.71
CA LYS A 325 24.00 -7.68 15.16
C LYS A 325 23.39 -6.45 15.84
N SER A 326 22.08 -6.46 16.10
CA SER A 326 21.41 -5.37 16.81
C SER A 326 21.90 -5.25 18.26
N GLU A 327 22.14 -6.34 18.98
CA GLU A 327 22.73 -6.29 20.33
C GLU A 327 24.15 -5.70 20.33
N LEU A 328 24.96 -6.01 19.31
CA LEU A 328 26.28 -5.40 19.15
C LEU A 328 26.19 -3.89 18.92
N GLU A 329 25.18 -3.42 18.17
CA GLU A 329 24.95 -1.99 17.98
C GLU A 329 24.57 -1.27 19.29
N HIS A 330 23.85 -1.95 20.19
CA HIS A 330 23.52 -1.42 21.52
C HIS A 330 24.69 -1.47 22.52
N ASN A 331 25.74 -2.24 22.22
CA ASN A 331 26.99 -2.33 23.00
C ASN A 331 26.79 -2.66 24.49
N ASN A 332 25.91 -3.62 24.78
CA ASN A 332 25.62 -4.09 26.14
C ASN A 332 26.75 -4.99 26.69
N PRO A 333 27.48 -4.61 27.75
CA PRO A 333 28.69 -5.32 28.18
C PRO A 333 28.48 -6.78 28.60
N GLY A 334 27.25 -7.15 29.01
CA GLY A 334 26.93 -8.52 29.40
C GLY A 334 26.55 -9.46 28.24
N SER A 335 26.15 -8.92 27.08
CA SER A 335 25.69 -9.70 25.93
C SER A 335 26.62 -9.61 24.71
N VAL A 336 27.54 -8.63 24.68
CA VAL A 336 28.45 -8.37 23.55
C VAL A 336 29.26 -9.62 23.17
N ASP A 337 29.83 -10.36 24.12
CA ASP A 337 30.66 -11.53 23.81
C ASP A 337 29.85 -12.65 23.12
N VAL A 338 28.64 -12.92 23.64
CA VAL A 338 27.73 -13.93 23.09
C VAL A 338 27.22 -13.50 21.72
N ALA A 339 26.85 -12.22 21.58
CA ALA A 339 26.38 -11.65 20.33
C ALA A 339 27.46 -11.70 19.25
N GLN A 340 28.71 -11.33 19.58
CA GLN A 340 29.84 -11.39 18.67
C GLN A 340 30.14 -12.83 18.22
N ALA A 341 30.10 -13.79 19.15
CA ALA A 341 30.31 -15.19 18.82
C ALA A 341 29.22 -15.73 17.88
N LEU A 342 27.95 -15.39 18.12
CA LEU A 342 26.83 -15.75 17.24
C LEU A 342 27.00 -15.18 15.82
N VAL A 343 27.35 -13.89 15.72
CA VAL A 343 27.61 -13.22 14.43
C VAL A 343 28.71 -13.94 13.66
N ASN A 344 29.85 -14.21 14.30
CA ASN A 344 30.99 -14.85 13.66
C ASN A 344 30.67 -16.28 13.17
N GLU A 345 29.96 -17.08 13.96
CA GLU A 345 29.56 -18.44 13.58
C GLU A 345 28.56 -18.44 12.42
N LEU A 346 27.58 -17.54 12.44
CA LEU A 346 26.57 -17.44 11.40
C LEU A 346 27.14 -16.90 10.09
N GLU A 347 28.00 -15.89 10.10
CA GLU A 347 28.69 -15.39 8.90
C GLU A 347 29.55 -16.47 8.25
N THR A 348 30.28 -17.23 9.07
CA THR A 348 31.04 -18.38 8.60
C THR A 348 30.13 -19.43 7.97
N ALA A 349 28.97 -19.70 8.56
CA ALA A 349 27.99 -20.64 8.03
C ALA A 349 27.35 -20.16 6.72
N PHE A 350 26.95 -18.88 6.62
CA PHE A 350 26.36 -18.30 5.40
C PHE A 350 27.35 -18.35 4.23
N THR A 351 28.62 -18.02 4.47
CA THR A 351 29.66 -18.02 3.44
C THR A 351 29.90 -19.42 2.85
N ARG A 352 29.76 -20.48 3.67
CA ARG A 352 29.88 -21.88 3.20
C ARG A 352 28.77 -22.27 2.22
N VAL A 353 27.60 -21.65 2.30
CA VAL A 353 26.45 -21.91 1.41
C VAL A 353 26.39 -20.89 0.25
N SER A 354 27.47 -20.12 0.04
CA SER A 354 27.52 -19.07 -0.98
C SER A 354 26.43 -18.00 -0.80
N LEU A 355 26.02 -17.74 0.44
CA LEU A 355 25.20 -16.58 0.78
C LEU A 355 26.10 -15.39 1.14
N GLN A 356 25.53 -14.19 1.10
CA GLN A 356 26.19 -13.00 1.66
C GLN A 356 26.38 -13.14 3.18
N GLN A 357 27.24 -12.32 3.77
CA GLN A 357 27.49 -12.32 5.23
C GLN A 357 26.22 -12.05 6.04
N ASP A 358 25.27 -11.30 5.49
CA ASP A 358 23.96 -11.03 6.10
C ASP A 358 22.94 -12.17 5.88
N GLY A 359 23.36 -13.27 5.24
CA GLY A 359 22.51 -14.39 4.86
C GLY A 359 21.60 -14.11 3.67
N SER A 360 21.70 -12.94 3.01
CA SER A 360 20.93 -12.63 1.81
C SER A 360 21.46 -13.39 0.59
N GLU A 361 20.60 -13.58 -0.41
CA GLU A 361 20.99 -14.21 -1.67
C GLU A 361 21.97 -13.30 -2.41
N LEU A 362 22.99 -13.89 -3.03
CA LEU A 362 23.91 -13.14 -3.89
C LEU A 362 23.10 -12.55 -5.07
N PRO A 363 23.34 -11.28 -5.44
CA PRO A 363 22.70 -10.73 -6.62
C PRO A 363 23.05 -11.58 -7.84
N PRO A 364 22.11 -11.78 -8.78
CA PRO A 364 22.42 -12.47 -10.02
C PRO A 364 23.57 -11.76 -10.72
N ILE A 365 24.56 -12.53 -11.16
CA ILE A 365 25.71 -12.00 -11.91
C ILE A 365 25.15 -11.20 -13.09
N PRO A 366 25.54 -9.92 -13.27
CA PRO A 366 25.08 -9.13 -14.41
C PRO A 366 25.35 -9.86 -15.73
N SER A 367 24.39 -9.86 -16.65
CA SER A 367 24.49 -10.59 -17.93
C SER A 367 25.76 -10.25 -18.71
N ALA A 368 26.24 -9.02 -18.61
CA ALA A 368 27.50 -8.57 -19.21
C ALA A 368 28.73 -9.34 -18.68
N VAL A 369 28.77 -9.64 -17.38
CA VAL A 369 29.87 -10.38 -16.75
C VAL A 369 29.79 -11.87 -17.15
N GLN A 370 28.59 -12.44 -17.24
CA GLN A 370 28.39 -13.79 -17.77
C GLN A 370 28.84 -13.91 -19.23
N GLU A 371 28.56 -12.91 -20.06
CA GLU A 371 29.04 -12.88 -21.45
C GLU A 371 30.58 -12.83 -21.51
N GLU A 372 31.23 -11.99 -20.71
CA GLU A 372 32.69 -11.92 -20.66
C GLU A 372 33.34 -13.23 -20.19
N GLU A 373 32.80 -13.88 -19.16
CA GLU A 373 33.28 -15.19 -18.71
C GLU A 373 33.11 -16.26 -19.80
N SER A 374 32.00 -16.22 -20.54
CA SER A 374 31.75 -17.15 -21.64
C SER A 374 32.76 -16.97 -22.78
N LYS A 375 33.09 -15.71 -23.11
CA LYS A 375 34.11 -15.35 -24.10
C LYS A 375 35.51 -15.76 -23.65
N ARG A 376 35.85 -15.56 -22.37
CA ARG A 376 37.12 -16.04 -21.77
C ARG A 376 37.24 -17.56 -21.85
N LYS A 377 36.20 -18.30 -21.44
CA LYS A 377 36.18 -19.78 -21.54
C LYS A 377 36.26 -20.29 -22.98
N GLN A 378 35.72 -19.55 -23.95
CA GLN A 378 35.89 -19.86 -25.37
C GLN A 378 37.32 -19.59 -25.85
N LEU A 379 37.92 -18.48 -25.41
CA LEU A 379 39.30 -18.13 -25.73
C LEU A 379 40.29 -19.17 -25.17
N ASP A 380 40.13 -19.56 -23.91
CA ASP A 380 40.98 -20.58 -23.27
C ASP A 380 40.88 -21.92 -24.00
N ARG A 381 39.66 -22.37 -24.33
CA ARG A 381 39.46 -23.58 -25.14
C ARG A 381 40.08 -23.49 -26.53
N TYR A 382 40.11 -22.29 -27.12
CA TYR A 382 40.77 -22.09 -28.40
C TYR A 382 42.28 -22.18 -28.25
N LEU A 383 42.86 -21.51 -27.25
CA LEU A 383 44.30 -21.54 -26.97
C LEU A 383 44.80 -22.95 -26.65
N ASP A 384 44.04 -23.72 -25.87
CA ASP A 384 44.37 -25.12 -25.56
C ASP A 384 44.38 -25.99 -26.82
N LYS A 385 43.38 -25.84 -27.70
CA LYS A 385 43.37 -26.54 -29.01
C LYS A 385 44.55 -26.15 -29.90
N GLN A 386 45.01 -24.90 -29.85
CA GLN A 386 46.18 -24.47 -30.61
C GLN A 386 47.49 -25.00 -30.02
N ARG A 387 47.57 -25.14 -28.69
CA ARG A 387 48.67 -25.81 -27.99
C ARG A 387 48.73 -27.30 -28.34
N GLU A 388 47.59 -28.00 -28.33
CA GLU A 388 47.49 -29.42 -28.74
C GLU A 388 47.90 -29.66 -30.20
N LYS A 389 47.59 -28.71 -31.10
CA LYS A 389 47.97 -28.77 -32.52
C LYS A 389 49.43 -28.39 -32.80
N GLY A 390 50.21 -28.06 -31.77
CA GLY A 390 51.63 -27.69 -31.90
C GLY A 390 51.88 -26.33 -32.54
N ALA A 391 50.86 -25.46 -32.65
CA ALA A 391 50.98 -24.14 -33.27
C ALA A 391 51.52 -23.06 -32.31
N ILE A 392 51.50 -23.31 -31.00
CA ILE A 392 51.96 -22.39 -29.95
C ILE A 392 52.96 -23.14 -29.05
N THR A 393 54.26 -22.92 -29.23
CA THR A 393 55.31 -23.41 -28.33
C THR A 393 55.35 -22.56 -27.07
N ALA A 394 55.26 -23.20 -25.89
CA ALA A 394 55.37 -22.53 -24.61
C ALA A 394 56.80 -21.98 -24.42
N SER A 395 56.98 -20.66 -24.53
CA SER A 395 58.21 -20.02 -24.07
C SER A 395 58.16 -19.93 -22.54
N HIS A 396 58.91 -20.79 -21.87
CA HIS A 396 59.28 -20.58 -20.47
C HIS A 396 60.14 -19.31 -20.38
N GLY A 397 59.52 -18.18 -20.06
CA GLY A 397 60.21 -16.96 -19.66
C GLY A 397 60.69 -17.09 -18.23
N THR A 398 61.88 -17.67 -18.03
CA THR A 398 62.65 -17.50 -16.80
C THR A 398 63.12 -16.04 -16.73
N LEU A 399 62.41 -15.22 -15.95
CA LEU A 399 62.91 -13.94 -15.46
C LEU A 399 64.02 -14.22 -14.44
N SER A 400 65.27 -14.23 -14.91
CA SER A 400 66.45 -14.16 -14.05
C SER A 400 66.63 -12.72 -13.60
N THR A 401 66.53 -12.52 -12.29
CA THR A 401 66.93 -11.31 -11.57
C THR A 401 68.42 -11.00 -11.79
N ALA A 402 68.72 -9.75 -12.10
CA ALA A 402 70.01 -9.10 -11.91
C ALA A 402 69.76 -7.75 -11.24
#